data_AF-A0A073J7D3-F1
#
_entry.id   AF-A0A073J7D3-F1
#
_cell.length_a   1.000
_cell.length_b   1.000
_cell.length_c   1.000
_cell.angle_alpha   90.00
_cell.angle_beta   90.00
_cell.angle_gamma   90.00
#
_symmetry.space_group_name_H-M   'P 1'
#
loop_
_entity.id
_entity.type
_entity.pdbx_description
1 polymer ?
#
loop_
_entity_poly.entity_id
_entity_poly.type
_entity_poly.pdbx_seq_one_letter_code
_entity_poly.pdbx_strand_id
1 'polypeptide(L)'
;MAYDTANTYETIELFGLTEKDAQLPIPEDHILQDSIIRESFEALLGQLRGTGLEAEIEPLAHGLATILQRRKVALGKEVDRTADKIGALAKSHDGSEIAETAIQEAQARFLQLREIVGAIEVMSEAAAECYEIETGHAFIPAAGSRASVRAQETGAVFEARQLLEQHDRETAEKSKVEGVP
;
A
#
# COMPACT_ATOMS: atom_id res chain seq x y z
N MET A 1 5.80 -12.41 20.90
CA MET A 1 6.33 -11.66 22.05
C MET A 1 5.71 -10.28 21.98
N ALA A 2 5.04 -9.84 23.05
CA ALA A 2 4.40 -8.53 23.09
C ALA A 2 5.48 -7.46 22.95
N TYR A 3 5.25 -6.45 22.11
CA TYR A 3 5.99 -5.19 22.21
C TYR A 3 5.70 -4.65 23.60
N ASP A 4 6.69 -4.79 24.48
CA ASP A 4 6.69 -4.21 25.81
C ASP A 4 6.43 -2.72 25.62
N THR A 5 5.27 -2.25 26.10
CA THR A 5 4.90 -0.85 26.02
C THR A 5 5.83 -0.09 26.95
N ALA A 6 7.01 0.28 26.44
CA ALA A 6 7.98 1.10 27.13
C ALA A 6 7.24 2.28 27.77
N ASN A 7 7.38 2.39 29.08
CA ASN A 7 6.77 3.48 29.83
C ASN A 7 7.33 4.80 29.27
N THR A 8 6.55 5.87 29.28
CA THR A 8 6.94 7.21 28.80
C THR A 8 8.34 7.62 29.28
N TYR A 9 8.74 7.22 30.49
CA TYR A 9 10.08 7.46 31.02
C TYR A 9 11.20 6.68 30.31
N GLU A 10 10.99 5.41 29.96
CA GLU A 10 11.98 4.59 29.24
C GLU A 10 12.13 5.07 27.79
N THR A 11 11.05 5.49 27.16
CA THR A 11 11.09 6.12 25.83
C THR A 11 11.86 7.44 25.88
N ILE A 12 11.71 8.23 26.94
CA ILE A 12 12.45 9.50 27.14
C ILE A 12 13.94 9.25 27.45
N GLU A 13 14.29 8.23 28.23
CA GLU A 13 15.70 7.88 28.50
C GLU A 13 16.40 7.29 27.27
N LEU A 14 15.68 6.52 26.44
CA LEU A 14 16.25 5.86 25.26
C LEU A 14 16.32 6.77 24.03
N PHE A 15 15.34 7.67 23.84
CA PHE A 15 15.23 8.50 22.63
C PHE A 15 15.26 10.02 22.90
N GLY A 16 15.36 10.46 24.16
CA GLY A 16 15.18 11.87 24.53
C GLY A 16 13.73 12.33 24.37
N LEU A 17 13.44 13.59 24.75
CA LEU A 17 12.20 14.25 24.30
C LEU A 17 12.20 14.22 22.78
N THR A 18 11.48 13.27 22.17
CA THR A 18 11.42 13.18 20.71
C THR A 18 10.83 14.48 20.19
N GLU A 19 11.71 15.35 19.68
CA GLU A 19 11.33 16.43 18.79
C GLU A 19 10.44 15.84 17.69
N LYS A 20 9.54 16.65 17.14
CA LYS A 20 8.60 16.25 16.07
C LYS A 20 9.26 15.63 14.82
N ASP A 21 10.60 15.59 14.80
CA ASP A 21 11.46 15.13 13.72
C ASP A 21 12.31 13.89 14.10
N ALA A 22 12.05 13.23 15.23
CA ALA A 22 12.75 12.00 15.60
C ALA A 22 12.48 10.89 14.57
N GLN A 23 13.52 10.53 13.82
CA GLN A 23 13.48 9.53 12.77
C GLN A 23 13.53 8.13 13.42
N LEU A 24 12.35 7.57 13.71
CA LEU A 24 12.22 6.25 14.30
C LEU A 24 12.53 5.15 13.27
N PRO A 25 13.06 3.99 13.71
CA PRO A 25 13.39 2.90 12.82
C PRO A 25 12.13 2.32 12.15
N ILE A 26 12.25 2.01 10.86
CA ILE A 26 11.23 1.26 10.12
C ILE A 26 11.27 -0.21 10.57
N PRO A 27 10.13 -0.84 10.90
CA PRO A 27 10.09 -2.26 11.24
C PRO A 27 10.61 -3.15 10.10
N GLU A 28 11.16 -4.31 10.45
CA GLU A 28 11.59 -5.30 9.46
C GLU A 28 10.42 -5.84 8.61
N ASP A 29 10.70 -6.20 7.36
CA ASP A 29 9.67 -6.63 6.41
C ASP A 29 8.79 -7.77 6.92
N HIS A 30 9.36 -8.76 7.62
CA HIS A 30 8.59 -9.88 8.17
C HIS A 30 7.58 -9.41 9.25
N ILE A 31 7.92 -8.38 10.02
CA ILE A 31 7.01 -7.77 11.00
C ILE A 31 5.88 -7.05 10.27
N LEU A 32 6.22 -6.27 9.23
CA LEU A 32 5.24 -5.57 8.41
C LEU A 32 4.26 -6.55 7.75
N GLN A 33 4.75 -7.65 7.19
CA GLN A 33 3.94 -8.63 6.46
C GLN A 33 3.11 -9.51 7.40
N ASP A 34 3.76 -10.18 8.35
CA ASP A 34 3.12 -11.23 9.13
C ASP A 34 2.38 -10.63 10.33
N SER A 35 3.11 -9.96 11.22
CA SER A 35 2.53 -9.47 12.48
C SER A 35 1.62 -8.27 12.32
N ILE A 36 1.87 -7.39 11.35
CA ILE A 36 0.99 -6.25 11.12
C ILE A 36 -0.12 -6.65 10.15
N ILE A 37 0.21 -7.09 8.93
CA ILE A 37 -0.82 -7.27 7.90
C ILE A 37 -1.60 -8.57 8.07
N ARG A 38 -0.96 -9.75 8.09
CA ARG A 38 -1.69 -11.03 8.18
C ARG A 38 -2.51 -11.13 9.47
N GLU A 39 -1.92 -10.79 10.62
CA GLU A 39 -2.64 -10.81 11.90
C GLU A 39 -3.82 -9.82 11.91
N SER A 40 -3.68 -8.63 11.31
CA SER A 40 -4.81 -7.67 11.21
C SER A 40 -5.95 -8.20 10.35
N PHE A 41 -5.65 -8.83 9.21
CA PHE A 41 -6.66 -9.47 8.36
C PHE A 41 -7.40 -10.57 9.12
N GLU A 42 -6.67 -11.47 9.76
CA GLU A 42 -7.27 -12.58 10.51
C GLU A 42 -8.10 -12.07 11.70
N ALA A 43 -7.59 -11.09 12.46
CA ALA A 43 -8.31 -10.51 13.58
C ALA A 43 -9.60 -9.80 13.16
N LEU A 44 -9.59 -9.12 12.00
CA LEU A 44 -10.74 -8.38 11.50
C LEU A 44 -11.79 -9.28 10.85
N LEU A 45 -11.35 -10.25 10.05
CA LEU A 45 -12.22 -11.02 9.13
C LEU A 45 -12.52 -12.42 9.63
N GLY A 46 -11.62 -13.03 10.41
CA GLY A 46 -11.69 -14.46 10.74
C GLY A 46 -12.96 -14.87 11.48
N GLN A 47 -13.48 -14.00 12.35
CA GLN A 47 -14.73 -14.25 13.10
C GLN A 47 -16.00 -14.05 12.27
N LEU A 48 -15.91 -13.50 11.06
CA LEU A 48 -17.06 -13.34 10.17
C LEU A 48 -17.33 -14.61 9.35
N ARG A 49 -16.34 -15.49 9.21
CA ARG A 49 -16.46 -16.74 8.45
C ARG A 49 -17.51 -17.66 9.07
N GLY A 50 -18.41 -18.22 8.25
CA GLY A 50 -19.49 -19.08 8.72
C GLY A 50 -20.62 -18.34 9.45
N THR A 51 -20.65 -17.00 9.38
CA THR A 51 -21.72 -16.17 9.97
C THR A 51 -22.61 -15.56 8.87
N GLY A 52 -23.71 -14.93 9.28
CA GLY A 52 -24.56 -14.17 8.35
C GLY A 52 -23.89 -12.94 7.71
N LEU A 53 -22.67 -12.61 8.13
CA LEU A 53 -21.87 -11.49 7.60
C LEU A 53 -20.72 -11.96 6.69
N GLU A 54 -20.67 -13.24 6.32
CA GLU A 54 -19.59 -13.78 5.50
C GLU A 54 -19.42 -13.05 4.15
N ALA A 55 -20.52 -12.58 3.56
CA ALA A 55 -20.50 -11.79 2.33
C ALA A 55 -19.76 -10.43 2.48
N GLU A 56 -19.62 -9.91 3.70
CA GLU A 56 -18.91 -8.65 3.97
C GLU A 56 -17.39 -8.83 4.04
N ILE A 57 -16.87 -10.06 4.07
CA ILE A 57 -15.42 -10.31 4.11
C ILE A 57 -14.72 -9.75 2.87
N GLU A 58 -15.25 -10.00 1.67
CA GLU A 58 -14.67 -9.53 0.42
C GLU A 58 -14.54 -7.99 0.35
N PRO A 59 -15.61 -7.20 0.53
CA PRO A 59 -15.51 -5.75 0.42
C PRO A 59 -14.64 -5.14 1.53
N LEU A 60 -14.62 -5.72 2.73
CA LEU A 60 -13.76 -5.28 3.83
C LEU A 60 -12.27 -5.57 3.53
N ALA A 61 -11.96 -6.79 3.09
CA ALA A 61 -10.60 -7.18 2.69
C ALA A 61 -10.09 -6.30 1.54
N HIS A 62 -10.93 -6.07 0.52
CA HIS A 62 -10.61 -5.20 -0.61
C HIS A 62 -10.34 -3.77 -0.14
N GLY A 63 -11.18 -3.24 0.76
CA GLY A 63 -11.02 -1.92 1.35
C GLY A 63 -9.69 -1.77 2.08
N LEU A 64 -9.30 -2.76 2.89
CA LEU A 64 -8.06 -2.76 3.65
C LEU A 64 -6.82 -2.77 2.73
N ALA A 65 -6.80 -3.62 1.70
CA ALA A 65 -5.73 -3.59 0.70
C ALA A 65 -5.69 -2.26 -0.08
N THR A 66 -6.87 -1.70 -0.40
CA THR A 66 -7.00 -0.44 -1.13
C THR A 66 -6.44 0.76 -0.37
N ILE A 67 -6.65 0.87 0.95
CA ILE A 67 -6.15 2.02 1.72
C ILE A 67 -4.61 2.06 1.72
N LEU A 68 -3.95 0.90 1.82
CA LEU A 68 -2.49 0.80 1.79
C LEU A 68 -1.95 1.17 0.41
N GLN A 69 -2.58 0.67 -0.65
CA GLN A 69 -2.21 1.04 -2.02
C GLN A 69 -2.38 2.54 -2.27
N ARG A 70 -3.48 3.15 -1.83
CA ARG A 70 -3.68 4.60 -1.94
C ARG A 70 -2.61 5.39 -1.18
N ARG A 71 -2.24 4.91 0.01
CA ARG A 71 -1.19 5.53 0.81
C ARG A 71 0.17 5.44 0.12
N LYS A 72 0.52 4.28 -0.46
CA LYS A 72 1.72 4.08 -1.28
C LYS A 72 1.80 5.11 -2.41
N VAL A 73 0.73 5.24 -3.20
CA VAL A 73 0.66 6.19 -4.33
C VAL A 73 0.78 7.65 -3.85
N ALA A 74 0.12 8.00 -2.75
CA ALA A 74 0.18 9.36 -2.20
C ALA A 74 1.60 9.74 -1.74
N LEU A 75 2.29 8.82 -1.05
CA LEU A 75 3.65 9.02 -0.59
C LEU A 75 4.65 9.03 -1.76
N GLY A 76 4.45 8.19 -2.79
CA GLY A 76 5.26 8.23 -4.01
C GLY A 76 5.22 9.61 -4.68
N LYS A 77 4.04 10.24 -4.76
CA LYS A 77 3.91 11.63 -5.25
C LYS A 77 4.65 12.64 -4.35
N GLU A 78 4.75 12.40 -3.05
CA GLU A 78 5.49 13.26 -2.13
C GLU A 78 7.02 13.10 -2.32
N VAL A 79 7.48 11.87 -2.57
CA VAL A 79 8.87 11.58 -2.97
C VAL A 79 9.22 12.34 -4.25
N ASP A 80 8.38 12.25 -5.29
CA ASP A 80 8.61 12.95 -6.57
C ASP A 80 8.71 14.46 -6.38
N ARG A 81 7.77 15.07 -5.65
CA ARG A 81 7.80 16.51 -5.33
C ARG A 81 9.05 16.91 -4.56
N THR A 82 9.52 16.05 -3.66
CA THR A 82 10.73 16.33 -2.86
C THR A 82 11.98 16.23 -3.75
N ALA A 83 12.02 15.28 -4.69
CA ALA A 83 13.09 15.21 -5.70
C ALA A 83 13.12 16.47 -6.58
N ASP A 84 11.96 16.92 -7.05
CA ASP A 84 11.84 18.18 -7.81
C ASP A 84 12.35 19.38 -7.01
N LYS A 85 12.01 19.46 -5.71
CA LYS A 85 12.49 20.50 -4.80
C LYS A 85 14.02 20.47 -4.68
N ILE A 86 14.63 19.30 -4.48
CA ILE A 86 16.09 19.16 -4.43
C ILE A 86 16.70 19.66 -5.74
N GLY A 87 16.15 19.26 -6.89
CA GLY A 87 16.64 19.69 -8.20
C GLY A 87 16.52 21.21 -8.42
N ALA A 88 15.43 21.83 -7.96
CA ALA A 88 15.25 23.28 -8.02
C ALA A 88 16.26 24.01 -7.13
N LEU A 89 16.42 23.58 -5.87
CA LEU A 89 17.38 24.16 -4.92
C LEU A 89 18.82 24.06 -5.42
N ALA A 90 19.20 22.92 -5.99
CA ALA A 90 20.53 22.71 -6.55
C ALA A 90 20.82 23.65 -7.74
N LYS A 91 19.82 23.92 -8.59
CA LYS A 91 19.95 24.84 -9.73
C LYS A 91 20.06 26.31 -9.31
N SER A 92 19.39 26.69 -8.22
CA SER A 92 19.42 28.05 -7.67
C SER A 92 20.49 28.27 -6.61
N HIS A 93 21.36 27.28 -6.37
CA HIS A 93 22.35 27.33 -5.30
C HIS A 93 23.38 28.44 -5.55
N ASP A 94 23.49 29.36 -4.60
CA ASP A 94 24.37 30.54 -4.67
C ASP A 94 25.64 30.39 -3.82
N GLY A 95 25.82 29.23 -3.16
CA GLY A 95 26.97 28.98 -2.28
C GLY A 95 26.76 29.44 -0.83
N SER A 96 25.57 29.94 -0.47
CA SER A 96 25.27 30.33 0.91
C SER A 96 25.01 29.11 1.80
N GLU A 97 25.41 29.20 3.08
CA GLU A 97 25.14 28.16 4.08
C GLU A 97 23.64 27.88 4.27
N ILE A 98 22.80 28.90 4.05
CA ILE A 98 21.34 28.77 4.10
C ILE A 98 20.85 27.91 2.93
N ALA A 99 21.37 28.13 1.72
CA ALA A 99 21.03 27.31 0.57
C ALA A 99 21.52 25.87 0.73
N GLU A 100 22.70 25.67 1.32
CA GLU A 100 23.25 24.35 1.61
C GLU A 100 22.39 23.59 2.65
N THR A 101 22.01 24.25 3.74
CA THR A 101 21.13 23.69 4.78
C THR A 101 19.78 23.26 4.19
N ALA A 102 19.16 24.11 3.36
CA ALA A 102 17.88 23.80 2.72
C ALA A 102 17.94 22.58 1.79
N ILE A 103 19.08 22.35 1.11
CA ILE A 103 19.30 21.15 0.31
C ILE A 103 19.43 19.91 1.21
N GLN A 104 20.21 19.99 2.28
CA GLN A 104 20.41 18.89 3.22
C GLN A 104 19.10 18.44 3.88
N GLU A 105 18.27 19.39 4.33
CA GLU A 105 16.94 19.10 4.88
C GLU A 105 16.02 18.42 3.84
N ALA A 106 16.01 18.92 2.60
CA ALA A 106 15.22 18.32 1.53
C ALA A 106 15.70 16.90 1.19
N GLN A 107 17.01 16.65 1.22
CA GLN A 107 17.60 15.32 1.03
C GLN A 107 17.25 14.36 2.18
N ALA A 108 17.36 14.80 3.43
CA ALA A 108 16.98 14.00 4.59
C ALA A 108 15.50 13.59 4.51
N ARG A 109 14.61 14.53 4.17
CA ARG A 109 13.18 14.25 3.96
C ARG A 109 12.94 13.28 2.81
N PHE A 110 13.66 13.42 1.70
CA PHE A 110 13.54 12.52 0.56
C PHE A 110 13.91 11.08 0.93
N LEU A 111 15.02 10.89 1.66
CA LEU A 111 15.45 9.56 2.12
C LEU A 111 14.42 8.95 3.08
N GLN A 112 13.94 9.72 4.05
CA GLN A 112 12.90 9.28 4.97
C GLN A 112 11.64 8.84 4.24
N LEU A 113 11.15 9.65 3.30
CA LEU A 113 9.94 9.33 2.53
C LEU A 113 10.12 8.06 1.70
N ARG A 114 11.31 7.83 1.13
CA ARG A 114 11.60 6.61 0.38
C ARG A 114 11.57 5.36 1.25
N GLU A 115 12.12 5.41 2.46
CA GLU A 115 12.05 4.30 3.42
C GLU A 115 10.59 4.00 3.80
N ILE A 116 9.80 5.03 4.08
CA ILE A 116 8.37 4.88 4.40
C ILE A 116 7.59 4.31 3.20
N VAL A 117 7.86 4.78 1.98
CA VAL A 117 7.24 4.22 0.76
C VAL A 117 7.55 2.73 0.63
N GLY A 118 8.81 2.33 0.85
CA GLY A 118 9.22 0.92 0.82
C GLY A 118 8.46 0.08 1.84
N ALA A 119 8.34 0.55 3.09
CA ALA A 119 7.58 -0.15 4.13
C ALA A 119 6.09 -0.29 3.77
N ILE A 120 5.48 0.80 3.30
CA ILE A 120 4.06 0.78 2.88
C ILE A 120 3.87 -0.09 1.63
N GLU A 121 4.86 -0.18 0.74
CA GLU A 121 4.83 -1.08 -0.40
C GLU A 121 4.81 -2.54 0.03
N VAL A 122 5.69 -2.93 0.96
CA VAL A 122 5.70 -4.27 1.56
C VAL A 122 4.35 -4.60 2.20
N MET A 123 3.80 -3.68 2.99
CA MET A 123 2.48 -3.85 3.61
C MET A 123 1.36 -3.97 2.57
N SER A 124 1.40 -3.15 1.50
CA SER A 124 0.38 -3.14 0.45
C SER A 124 0.34 -4.45 -0.34
N GLU A 125 1.51 -5.04 -0.60
CA GLU A 125 1.60 -6.31 -1.31
C GLU A 125 1.12 -7.47 -0.43
N ALA A 126 1.52 -7.51 0.85
CA ALA A 126 1.02 -8.49 1.80
C ALA A 126 -0.51 -8.42 1.96
N ALA A 127 -1.09 -7.21 1.95
CA ALA A 127 -2.53 -7.03 2.06
C ALA A 127 -3.27 -7.51 0.80
N ALA A 128 -2.68 -7.28 -0.38
CA ALA A 128 -3.20 -7.81 -1.63
C ALA A 128 -3.15 -9.36 -1.66
N GLU A 129 -2.06 -9.97 -1.17
CA GLU A 129 -1.98 -11.43 -1.02
C GLU A 129 -3.04 -11.97 -0.05
N CYS A 130 -3.26 -11.30 1.09
CA CYS A 130 -4.28 -11.71 2.05
C CYS A 130 -5.68 -11.64 1.42
N TYR A 131 -6.00 -10.59 0.66
CA TYR A 131 -7.24 -10.51 -0.11
C TYR A 131 -7.39 -11.66 -1.10
N GLU A 132 -6.34 -11.96 -1.87
CA GLU A 132 -6.36 -13.05 -2.86
C GLU A 132 -6.58 -14.41 -2.20
N ILE A 133 -5.95 -14.66 -1.05
CA ILE A 133 -6.10 -15.90 -0.28
C ILE A 133 -7.52 -16.00 0.28
N GLU A 134 -8.03 -14.92 0.86
CA GLU A 134 -9.34 -14.91 1.53
C GLU A 134 -10.49 -15.06 0.53
N THR A 135 -10.37 -14.45 -0.64
CA THR A 135 -11.49 -14.33 -1.59
C THR A 135 -11.35 -15.23 -2.81
N GLY A 136 -10.13 -15.71 -3.11
CA GLY A 136 -9.81 -16.40 -4.36
C GLY A 136 -9.81 -15.52 -5.61
N HIS A 137 -10.02 -14.20 -5.46
CA HIS A 137 -10.06 -13.24 -6.55
C HIS A 137 -8.76 -12.44 -6.62
N ALA A 138 -8.34 -12.08 -7.83
CA ALA A 138 -7.18 -11.22 -8.03
C ALA A 138 -7.45 -9.82 -7.43
N PHE A 139 -6.50 -9.30 -6.64
CA PHE A 139 -6.59 -7.92 -6.16
C PHE A 139 -6.21 -6.94 -7.27
N ILE A 140 -7.13 -6.03 -7.59
CA ILE A 140 -6.91 -4.99 -8.61
C ILE A 140 -6.99 -3.61 -7.96
N PRO A 141 -5.88 -2.88 -7.89
CA PRO A 141 -5.89 -1.55 -7.33
C PRO A 141 -6.57 -0.56 -8.28
N ALA A 142 -7.37 0.36 -7.74
CA ALA A 142 -7.98 1.44 -8.52
C ALA A 142 -6.94 2.45 -9.08
N ALA A 143 -5.73 2.49 -8.52
CA ALA A 143 -4.64 3.34 -8.98
C ALA A 143 -3.26 2.77 -8.59
N GLY A 144 -2.28 3.01 -9.47
CA GLY A 144 -0.92 2.49 -9.33
C GLY A 144 -0.82 1.02 -9.75
N SER A 145 0.42 0.51 -9.83
CA SER A 145 0.69 -0.90 -10.12
C SER A 145 1.06 -1.67 -8.84
N ARG A 146 0.94 -2.99 -8.94
CA ARG A 146 1.59 -3.93 -8.04
C ARG A 146 2.96 -4.29 -8.62
N ALA A 147 3.95 -4.46 -7.76
CA ALA A 147 5.34 -4.67 -8.17
C ALA A 147 5.72 -6.15 -8.31
N SER A 148 4.94 -7.08 -7.73
CA SER A 148 5.32 -8.49 -7.66
C SER A 148 5.05 -9.25 -8.96
N VAL A 149 5.90 -10.24 -9.26
CA VAL A 149 5.73 -11.15 -10.40
C VAL A 149 4.40 -11.91 -10.29
N ARG A 150 4.02 -12.32 -9.08
CA ARG A 150 2.73 -12.94 -8.80
C ARG A 150 1.58 -12.03 -9.21
N ALA A 151 1.64 -10.73 -8.87
CA ALA A 151 0.63 -9.77 -9.29
C ALA A 151 0.54 -9.58 -10.81
N GLN A 152 1.67 -9.69 -11.53
CA GLN A 152 1.68 -9.67 -12.99
C GLN A 152 0.99 -10.92 -13.57
N GLU A 153 1.19 -12.09 -12.96
CA GLU A 153 0.50 -13.33 -13.33
C GLU A 153 -1.00 -13.25 -13.03
N THR A 154 -1.43 -12.78 -11.85
CA THR A 154 -2.85 -12.58 -11.55
C THR A 154 -3.49 -11.53 -12.46
N GLY A 155 -2.75 -10.49 -12.84
CA GLY A 155 -3.18 -9.49 -13.82
C GLY A 155 -3.51 -10.11 -15.17
N ALA A 156 -2.61 -10.92 -15.73
CA ALA A 156 -2.85 -11.60 -17.01
C ALA A 156 -4.03 -12.57 -16.96
N VAL A 157 -4.17 -13.32 -15.86
CA VAL A 157 -5.32 -14.23 -15.65
C VAL A 157 -6.62 -13.45 -15.52
N PHE A 158 -6.61 -12.30 -14.85
CA PHE A 158 -7.76 -11.42 -14.75
C PHE A 158 -8.14 -10.81 -16.10
N GLU A 159 -7.17 -10.27 -16.85
CA GLU A 159 -7.40 -9.76 -18.20
C GLU A 159 -8.02 -10.82 -19.11
N ALA A 160 -7.55 -12.07 -19.01
CA ALA A 160 -8.14 -13.20 -19.73
C ALA A 160 -9.60 -13.46 -19.30
N ARG A 161 -9.93 -13.41 -18.00
CA ARG A 161 -11.32 -13.54 -17.53
C ARG A 161 -12.21 -12.41 -18.03
N GLN A 162 -11.73 -11.16 -17.99
CA GLN A 162 -12.50 -10.01 -18.45
C GLN A 162 -12.80 -10.11 -19.95
N LEU A 163 -11.83 -10.57 -20.75
CA LEU A 163 -12.02 -10.86 -22.17
C LEU A 163 -13.08 -11.94 -22.41
N LEU A 164 -13.04 -13.02 -21.64
CA LEU A 164 -14.02 -14.11 -21.75
C LEU A 164 -15.43 -13.64 -21.35
N GLU A 165 -15.58 -12.92 -20.24
CA GLU A 165 -16.86 -12.37 -19.80
C GLU A 165 -17.42 -11.32 -20.77
N GLN A 166 -16.56 -10.55 -21.43
CA GLN A 166 -16.98 -9.65 -22.49
C GLN A 166 -17.46 -10.43 -23.72
N HIS A 167 -16.72 -11.44 -24.14
CA HIS A 167 -17.11 -12.33 -25.24
C HIS A 167 -18.46 -13.03 -24.95
N ASP A 168 -18.67 -13.53 -23.74
CA ASP A 168 -19.90 -14.19 -23.32
C ASP A 168 -21.10 -13.24 -23.32
N ARG A 169 -20.90 -11.97 -22.92
CA ARG A 169 -21.92 -10.93 -23.04
C ARG A 169 -22.25 -10.62 -24.51
N GLU A 170 -21.24 -10.46 -25.36
CA GLU A 170 -21.44 -10.18 -26.79
C GLU A 170 -22.15 -11.34 -27.51
N THR A 171 -21.85 -12.59 -27.16
CA THR A 171 -22.53 -13.76 -27.73
C THR A 171 -23.97 -13.88 -27.23
N ALA A 172 -24.23 -13.59 -25.95
CA ALA A 172 -25.58 -13.54 -25.39
C ALA A 172 -26.44 -12.43 -26.03
N GLU A 173 -25.86 -11.26 -26.31
CA GLU A 173 -26.55 -10.16 -27.01
C GLU A 173 -26.89 -10.53 -28.46
N LYS A 174 -25.97 -11.18 -29.18
CA LYS A 174 -26.23 -11.68 -30.54
C LYS A 174 -27.28 -12.80 -30.60
N SER A 175 -27.48 -13.51 -29.49
CA SER A 175 -28.42 -14.62 -29.38
C SER A 175 -29.82 -14.18 -28.90
N LYS A 176 -30.03 -12.89 -28.59
CA LYS A 176 -31.37 -12.36 -28.37
C LYS A 176 -32.11 -12.30 -29.71
N VAL A 177 -32.96 -13.30 -29.95
CA VAL A 177 -33.91 -13.30 -31.07
C VAL A 177 -34.85 -12.11 -30.89
N GLU A 178 -34.78 -11.13 -31.79
CA GLU A 178 -35.84 -10.13 -31.95
C GLU A 178 -37.13 -10.90 -32.27
N GLY A 179 -38.07 -10.89 -31.31
CA GLY A 179 -39.40 -11.43 -31.54
C GLY A 179 -40.02 -10.74 -32.74
N VAL A 180 -40.24 -11.51 -33.82
CA VAL A 180 -40.93 -11.04 -35.01
C VAL A 180 -42.38 -10.68 -34.62
N PRO A 181 -42.92 -9.51 -35.06
CA PRO A 181 -44.23 -9.01 -34.66
C PRO A 181 -45.41 -9.88 -35.08
#